data_AF-A0A2V5NHU9-F1
#
_entry.id   AF-A0A2V5NHU9-F1
#
_cell.length_a   1.000
_cell.length_b   1.000
_cell.length_c   1.000
_cell.angle_alpha   90.00
_cell.angle_beta   90.00
_cell.angle_gamma   90.00
#
_symmetry.space_group_name_H-M   'P 1'
#
loop_
_entity.id
_entity.type
_entity.pdbx_description
1 polymer ?
#
loop_
_entity_poly.entity_id
_entity_poly.type
_entity_poly.pdbx_seq_one_letter_code
_entity_poly.pdbx_strand_id
1 'polypeptide(L)'
;MAQTLAHRGHDVVVLTTDTGGEERIPNEVIERIHNNGLDGIRILFYRNLSNALAYRHRLFFPTRFFREVRAQMKGVEIVHIHDLRSLLSVASHRAARTLGIPYVLS
;
A
#
# COMPACT_ATOMS: atom_id res chain seq x y z
N MET A 1 9.94 -0.57 -9.06
CA MET A 1 9.53 0.80 -9.44
C MET A 1 9.75 1.80 -8.31
N ALA A 2 9.17 1.58 -7.12
CA ALA A 2 9.29 2.50 -5.98
C ALA A 2 10.74 2.92 -5.66
N GLN A 3 11.68 1.96 -5.56
CA GLN A 3 13.10 2.25 -5.30
C GLN A 3 13.72 3.13 -6.40
N THR A 4 13.39 2.87 -7.67
CA THR A 4 13.88 3.66 -8.80
C THR A 4 13.36 5.10 -8.75
N LEU A 5 12.11 5.31 -8.35
CA LEU A 5 11.55 6.66 -8.18
C LEU A 5 12.20 7.38 -6.99
N ALA A 6 12.38 6.70 -5.87
CA ALA A 6 13.07 7.25 -4.70
C ALA A 6 14.52 7.65 -5.04
N HIS A 7 15.27 6.79 -5.74
CA HIS A 7 16.62 7.10 -6.22
C HIS A 7 16.68 8.27 -7.21
N ARG A 8 15.59 8.57 -7.90
CA ARG A 8 15.48 9.75 -8.78
C ARG A 8 15.04 11.02 -8.04
N GLY A 9 14.87 10.96 -6.73
CA GLY A 9 14.54 12.11 -5.88
C GLY A 9 13.04 12.36 -5.69
N HIS A 10 12.18 11.41 -6.07
CA HIS A 10 10.75 11.51 -5.77
C HIS A 10 10.46 11.07 -4.31
N ASP A 11 9.53 11.75 -3.64
CA ASP A 11 9.00 11.29 -2.35
C ASP A 11 8.00 10.13 -2.61
N VAL A 12 8.37 8.93 -2.18
CA VAL A 12 7.60 7.71 -2.47
C VAL A 12 7.02 7.15 -1.19
N VAL A 13 5.69 6.99 -1.20
CA VAL A 13 4.95 6.27 -0.17
C VAL A 13 4.34 4.99 -0.75
N VAL A 14 4.53 3.87 -0.07
CA VAL A 14 3.93 2.58 -0.41
C VAL A 14 2.91 2.19 0.66
N LEU A 15 1.66 2.03 0.25
CA LEU A 15 0.60 1.48 1.10
C LEU A 15 0.47 -0.01 0.77
N THR A 16 0.73 -0.88 1.74
CA THR A 16 0.68 -2.33 1.54
C THR A 16 0.04 -3.02 2.74
N THR A 17 -0.18 -4.33 2.64
CA THR A 17 -0.68 -5.13 3.77
C THR A 17 0.46 -5.86 4.46
N ASP A 18 0.21 -6.35 5.67
CA ASP A 18 1.17 -7.14 6.44
C ASP A 18 1.21 -8.63 6.06
N THR A 19 0.86 -8.94 4.82
CA THR A 19 0.94 -10.29 4.26
C THR A 19 2.38 -10.60 3.84
N GLY A 20 3.00 -11.58 4.52
CA GLY A 20 4.35 -12.10 4.21
C GLY A 20 4.33 -13.43 3.47
N GLY A 21 3.19 -13.79 2.88
CA GLY A 21 2.86 -15.15 2.46
C GLY A 21 1.56 -15.58 3.13
N GLU A 22 1.44 -16.86 3.51
CA GLU A 22 0.32 -17.31 4.35
C GLU A 22 0.38 -16.72 5.76
N GLU A 23 1.59 -16.45 6.25
CA GLU A 23 1.85 -15.85 7.54
C GLU A 23 1.89 -14.31 7.50
N ARG A 24 1.87 -13.71 8.68
CA ARG A 24 1.99 -12.27 8.85
C ARG A 24 3.45 -11.89 8.95
N ILE A 25 3.81 -10.76 8.33
CA ILE A 25 5.12 -10.16 8.55
C ILE A 25 5.25 -9.88 10.06
N PRO A 26 6.34 -10.34 10.72
CA PRO A 26 6.54 -10.07 12.14
C PRO A 26 6.57 -8.57 12.43
N ASN A 27 6.03 -8.15 13.57
CA ASN A 27 5.95 -6.74 13.94
C ASN A 27 7.34 -6.10 14.03
N GLU A 28 8.35 -6.86 14.48
CA GLU A 28 9.73 -6.39 14.60
C GLU A 28 10.31 -6.03 13.22
N VAL A 29 9.92 -6.77 12.18
CA VAL A 29 10.32 -6.48 10.80
C VAL A 29 9.63 -5.22 10.29
N ILE A 30 8.33 -5.06 10.56
CA ILE A 30 7.57 -3.85 10.21
C ILE A 30 8.16 -2.61 10.90
N GLU A 31 8.43 -2.70 12.20
CA GLU A 31 9.00 -1.61 12.99
C GLU A 31 10.40 -1.24 12.50
N ARG A 32 11.23 -2.24 12.18
CA ARG A 32 12.56 -1.99 11.58
C ARG A 32 12.46 -1.23 10.26
N ILE A 33 11.51 -1.61 9.40
CA ILE A 33 11.27 -0.90 8.13
C ILE A 33 10.76 0.51 8.37
N HIS A 34 9.86 0.72 9.33
CA HIS A 34 9.38 2.06 9.68
C HIS A 34 10.49 2.96 10.22
N ASN A 35 11.35 2.45 11.11
CA ASN A 35 12.38 3.24 11.78
C ASN A 35 13.56 3.57 10.86
N ASN A 36 13.98 2.61 10.03
CA ASN A 36 15.17 2.77 9.21
C ASN A 36 14.84 3.21 7.77
N GLY A 37 13.56 3.23 7.41
CA GLY A 37 13.12 3.36 6.02
C GLY A 37 13.54 2.16 5.17
N LEU A 38 13.09 2.14 3.92
CA LEU A 38 13.56 1.19 2.92
C LEU A 38 13.92 1.95 1.66
N ASP A 39 15.22 2.20 1.44
CA ASP A 39 15.75 2.91 0.27
C ASP A 39 15.07 4.27 -0.01
N GLY A 40 14.85 5.06 1.05
CA GLY A 40 14.16 6.36 0.95
C GLY A 40 12.65 6.26 0.71
N ILE A 41 12.06 5.07 0.80
CA ILE A 41 10.62 4.85 0.65
C ILE A 41 9.95 4.79 2.02
N ARG A 42 8.87 5.54 2.18
CA ARG A 42 7.98 5.43 3.33
C ARG A 42 6.97 4.32 3.10
N ILE A 43 7.00 3.26 3.90
CA ILE A 43 6.07 2.13 3.77
C ILE A 43 5.06 2.18 4.91
N LEU A 44 3.76 2.07 4.60
CA LEU A 44 2.69 1.93 5.57
C LEU A 44 2.06 0.55 5.42
N PHE A 45 2.20 -0.26 6.47
CA PHE A 45 1.59 -1.58 6.54
C PHE A 45 0.19 -1.50 7.13
N TYR A 46 -0.74 -2.21 6.49
CA TYR A 46 -2.12 -2.35 6.91
C TYR A 46 -2.45 -3.79 7.27
N ARG A 47 -2.92 -3.98 8.51
CA ARG A 47 -3.29 -5.29 9.05
C ARG A 47 -4.49 -5.90 8.32
N ASN A 48 -4.28 -7.02 7.64
CA ASN A 48 -5.38 -7.84 7.13
C ASN A 48 -6.12 -8.56 8.27
N LEU A 49 -7.44 -8.70 8.15
CA LEU A 49 -8.24 -9.55 9.04
C LEU A 49 -7.73 -11.01 9.05
N SER A 50 -7.40 -11.56 7.88
CA SER A 50 -6.81 -12.90 7.75
C SER A 50 -5.79 -12.95 6.61
N ASN A 51 -4.56 -13.37 6.93
CA ASN A 51 -3.51 -13.55 5.94
C ASN A 51 -3.67 -14.86 5.15
N ALA A 52 -4.28 -15.88 5.74
CA ALA A 52 -4.66 -17.09 5.02
C ALA A 52 -5.66 -16.78 3.89
N LEU A 53 -6.67 -15.95 4.15
CA LEU A 53 -7.61 -15.51 3.12
C LEU A 53 -6.94 -14.63 2.05
N ALA A 54 -6.08 -13.70 2.49
CA ALA A 54 -5.31 -12.86 1.58
C ALA A 54 -4.41 -13.69 0.65
N TYR A 55 -3.68 -14.67 1.19
CA TYR A 55 -2.74 -15.49 0.44
C TYR A 55 -3.44 -16.53 -0.46
N ARG A 56 -4.37 -17.30 0.11
CA ARG A 56 -5.00 -18.44 -0.60
C ARG A 56 -6.09 -17.99 -1.58
N HIS A 57 -6.78 -16.89 -1.29
CA HIS A 57 -7.95 -16.46 -2.05
C HIS A 57 -7.84 -15.04 -2.62
N ARG A 58 -6.70 -14.34 -2.42
CA ARG A 58 -6.52 -12.93 -2.82
C ARG A 58 -7.55 -11.98 -2.20
N LEU A 59 -8.08 -12.37 -1.04
CA LEU A 59 -9.08 -11.62 -0.30
C LEU A 59 -8.41 -10.74 0.75
N PHE A 60 -7.98 -9.55 0.34
CA PHE A 60 -7.38 -8.55 1.21
C PHE A 60 -8.46 -7.73 1.92
N PHE A 61 -8.52 -7.85 3.24
CA PHE A 61 -9.44 -7.09 4.10
C PHE A 61 -8.72 -6.30 5.20
N PRO A 62 -7.93 -5.27 4.85
CA PRO A 62 -7.39 -4.33 5.82
C PRO A 62 -8.38 -3.20 6.10
N THR A 63 -9.18 -3.32 7.17
CA THR A 63 -10.23 -2.35 7.49
C THR A 63 -9.72 -0.91 7.68
N ARG A 64 -8.52 -0.75 8.26
CA ARG A 64 -7.88 0.56 8.43
C ARG A 64 -7.53 1.22 7.09
N PHE A 65 -7.09 0.43 6.10
CA PHE A 65 -6.76 0.95 4.77
C PHE A 65 -7.99 1.60 4.11
N PHE A 66 -9.13 0.93 4.13
CA PHE A 66 -10.35 1.46 3.50
C PHE A 66 -10.83 2.77 4.13
N ARG A 67 -10.49 3.02 5.40
CA ARG A 67 -10.80 4.28 6.11
C ARG A 67 -9.80 5.38 5.79
N GLU A 68 -8.53 5.04 5.60
CA GLU A 68 -7.42 6.00 5.54
C GLU A 68 -6.92 6.30 4.12
N VAL A 69 -7.16 5.45 3.14
CA VAL A 69 -6.55 5.55 1.79
C VAL A 69 -6.74 6.93 1.16
N ARG A 70 -7.93 7.52 1.29
CA ARG A 70 -8.20 8.88 0.79
C ARG A 70 -7.38 9.94 1.52
N ALA A 71 -7.19 9.81 2.84
CA ALA A 71 -6.39 10.75 3.61
C ALA A 71 -4.90 10.62 3.26
N GLN A 72 -4.40 9.39 3.07
CA GLN A 72 -3.02 9.12 2.69
C GLN A 72 -2.66 9.62 1.28
N MET A 73 -3.65 9.71 0.39
CA MET A 73 -3.47 10.24 -0.97
C MET A 73 -3.51 11.76 -1.06
N LYS A 74 -3.82 12.49 0.03
CA LYS A 74 -3.83 13.96 0.00
C LYS A 74 -2.41 14.49 -0.24
N GLY A 75 -2.26 15.35 -1.24
CA GLY A 75 -0.96 15.94 -1.61
C GLY A 75 -0.09 15.05 -2.51
N VAL A 76 -0.58 13.87 -2.90
CA VAL A 76 0.10 13.00 -3.87
C VAL A 76 -0.20 13.47 -5.29
N GLU A 77 0.83 13.53 -6.13
CA GLU A 77 0.73 14.00 -7.52
C GLU A 77 0.35 12.89 -8.51
N ILE A 78 0.75 11.65 -8.22
CA ILE A 78 0.44 10.46 -9.04
C ILE A 78 0.32 9.21 -8.16
N VAL A 79 -0.66 8.36 -8.45
CA VAL A 79 -0.83 7.07 -7.75
C VAL A 79 -0.46 5.93 -8.69
N HIS A 80 0.32 4.97 -8.21
CA HIS A 80 0.48 3.69 -8.90
C HIS A 80 -0.26 2.61 -8.13
N ILE A 81 -1.28 2.03 -8.76
CA ILE A 81 -2.06 0.92 -8.20
C ILE A 81 -1.51 -0.38 -8.78
N HIS A 82 -0.97 -1.21 -7.89
CA HIS A 82 -0.56 -2.57 -8.21
C HIS A 82 -1.73 -3.54 -7.97
N ASP A 83 -1.93 -4.46 -8.91
CA ASP A 83 -3.05 -5.41 -8.99
C ASP A 83 -4.39 -4.79 -9.42
N LEU A 84 -5.15 -5.55 -10.21
CA LEU A 84 -6.41 -5.14 -10.82
C LEU A 84 -7.62 -5.76 -10.14
N ARG A 85 -7.44 -6.84 -9.36
CA ARG A 85 -8.55 -7.68 -8.86
C ARG A 85 -8.59 -7.80 -7.34
N SER A 86 -8.47 -6.66 -6.65
CA SER A 86 -8.59 -6.62 -5.18
C SER A 86 -9.47 -5.46 -4.71
N LEU A 87 -10.01 -5.59 -3.49
CA LEU A 87 -10.73 -4.47 -2.85
C LEU A 87 -9.80 -3.26 -2.62
N LEU A 88 -8.49 -3.49 -2.51
CA LEU A 88 -7.49 -2.43 -2.40
C LEU A 88 -7.46 -1.59 -3.67
N SER A 89 -7.40 -2.22 -4.85
CA SER A 89 -7.36 -1.49 -6.12
C SER A 89 -8.64 -0.69 -6.35
N VAL A 90 -9.81 -1.24 -6.00
CA VAL A 90 -11.10 -0.54 -6.09
C VAL A 90 -11.15 0.67 -5.14
N ALA A 91 -10.72 0.51 -3.90
CA ALA A 91 -10.70 1.60 -2.93
C ALA A 91 -9.70 2.70 -3.32
N SER A 92 -8.51 2.32 -3.79
CA SER A 92 -7.49 3.23 -4.31
C SER A 92 -7.99 4.01 -5.52
N HIS A 93 -8.61 3.33 -6.49
CA HIS A 93 -9.22 3.96 -7.66
C HIS A 93 -10.27 4.99 -7.24
N ARG A 94 -11.18 4.60 -6.33
CA ARG A 94 -12.23 5.50 -5.84
C ARG A 94 -11.64 6.73 -5.14
N ALA A 95 -10.60 6.54 -4.34
CA ALA A 95 -9.93 7.64 -3.64
C ALA A 95 -9.21 8.59 -4.62
N ALA A 96 -8.41 8.05 -5.55
CA ALA A 96 -7.71 8.83 -6.58
C ALA A 96 -8.71 9.63 -7.44
N ARG A 97 -9.78 8.99 -7.92
CA ARG A 97 -10.85 9.63 -8.70
C ARG A 97 -11.52 10.76 -7.92
N THR A 98 -11.79 10.55 -6.62
CA THR A 98 -12.43 11.55 -5.75
C THR A 98 -11.54 12.77 -5.53
N LEU A 99 -10.21 12.59 -5.55
CA LEU A 99 -9.23 13.64 -5.35
C LEU A 99 -8.74 14.28 -6.67
N GLY A 100 -9.16 13.74 -7.82
CA GLY A 100 -8.69 14.20 -9.13
C GLY A 100 -7.22 13.85 -9.42
N ILE A 101 -6.67 12.84 -8.74
CA ILE A 101 -5.26 12.46 -8.89
C ILE A 101 -5.14 11.43 -10.03
N PRO A 102 -4.25 11.64 -11.01
CA PRO A 102 -4.00 10.66 -12.05
C PRO A 102 -3.38 9.39 -11.47
N TYR A 103 -3.69 8.24 -12.06
CA TYR A 103 -3.12 6.98 -11.62
C TYR A 103 -2.73 6.05 -12.78
N VAL A 104 -1.71 5.24 -12.52
CA VAL A 104 -1.27 4.14 -13.38
C VAL A 104 -1.72 2.82 -12.75
N LEU A 105 -2.06 1.85 -13.59
CA LEU A 105 -2.40 0.48 -13.18
C LEU A 105 -1.34 -0.49 -13.72
N SER A 106 -0.92 -1.45 -12.90
CA SER A 106 -0.08 -2.59 -13.32
C SER A 106 -0.39 -3.88 -12.59
#